data_AF-A0A8T5IB46-F1
#
_entry.id   AF-A0A8T5IB46-F1
#
_cell.length_a   1.000
_cell.length_b   1.000
_cell.length_c   1.000
_cell.angle_alpha   90.00
_cell.angle_beta   90.00
_cell.angle_gamma   90.00
#
_symmetry.space_group_name_H-M   'P 1'
#
loop_
_entity.id
_entity.type
_entity.pdbx_description
1 polymer ?
#
loop_
_entity_poly.entity_id
_entity_poly.type
_entity_poly.pdbx_seq_one_letter_code
_entity_poly.pdbx_strand_id
1 'polypeptide(L)'
;IGDEIQRLWRTNLKYNVKKTDKLRKLAETSAEGLGRAFDFYYQFNPKVAEDIYVLREKVREDSLKLLGLDKHTVRFTRHIVKIIEDAADLSHLTLMMKLED
;
A
#
# COMPACT_ATOMS: atom_id res chain seq x y z
N ILE A 1 -8.73 -2.18 3.09
CA ILE A 1 -7.58 -1.66 3.88
C ILE A 1 -7.36 -2.39 5.21
N GLY A 2 -8.20 -2.18 6.25
CA GLY A 2 -7.92 -2.68 7.61
C GLY A 2 -7.70 -4.20 7.71
N ASP A 3 -8.54 -4.99 7.04
CA ASP A 3 -8.37 -6.44 6.94
C ASP A 3 -7.05 -6.85 6.30
N GLU A 4 -6.57 -6.08 5.34
CA GLU A 4 -5.34 -6.39 4.60
C GLU A 4 -4.10 -6.13 5.46
N ILE A 5 -4.13 -5.06 6.27
CA ILE A 5 -3.13 -4.82 7.32
C ILE A 5 -3.09 -5.99 8.29
N GLN A 6 -4.25 -6.51 8.72
CA GLN A 6 -4.29 -7.68 9.59
C GLN A 6 -3.73 -8.94 8.91
N ARG A 7 -4.05 -9.19 7.63
CA ARG A 7 -3.48 -10.32 6.86
C ARG A 7 -1.97 -10.23 6.71
N LEU A 8 -1.44 -9.01 6.48
CA LEU A 8 -0.01 -8.73 6.45
C LEU A 8 0.66 -9.14 7.77
N TRP A 9 0.15 -8.63 8.89
CA TRP A 9 0.68 -8.95 10.23
C TRP A 9 0.59 -10.42 10.58
N ARG A 10 -0.55 -11.06 10.30
CA ARG A 10 -0.74 -12.51 10.52
C ARG A 10 0.27 -13.33 9.71
N THR A 11 0.53 -12.94 8.46
CA THR A 11 1.53 -13.61 7.61
C THR A 11 2.94 -13.46 8.19
N ASN A 12 3.29 -12.26 8.65
CA ASN A 12 4.58 -12.01 9.29
C ASN A 12 4.78 -12.83 10.57
N LEU A 13 3.80 -12.78 11.48
CA LEU A 13 3.88 -13.48 12.78
C LEU A 13 3.91 -15.00 12.62
N LYS A 14 3.10 -15.55 11.69
CA LYS A 14 2.99 -17.00 11.50
C LYS A 14 4.22 -17.60 10.82
N TYR A 15 4.82 -16.88 9.89
CA TYR A 15 5.87 -17.42 9.01
C TYR A 15 7.25 -16.78 9.20
N ASN A 16 7.38 -15.82 10.13
CA ASN A 16 8.63 -15.11 10.43
C ASN A 16 9.33 -14.60 9.17
N VAL A 17 8.57 -13.93 8.29
CA VAL A 17 9.07 -13.39 7.03
C VAL A 17 10.33 -12.55 7.28
N LYS A 18 11.41 -12.86 6.56
CA LYS A 18 12.69 -12.15 6.69
C LYS A 18 12.59 -10.78 6.01
N LYS A 19 12.70 -9.71 6.80
CA LYS A 19 12.62 -8.33 6.30
C LYS A 19 13.98 -7.90 5.76
N THR A 20 14.23 -8.19 4.49
CA THR A 20 15.34 -7.58 3.74
C THR A 20 15.12 -6.07 3.64
N ASP A 21 16.19 -5.31 3.37
CA ASP A 21 16.08 -3.85 3.22
C ASP A 21 15.12 -3.46 2.10
N LYS A 22 15.08 -4.24 1.00
CA LYS A 22 14.13 -4.03 -0.10
C LYS A 22 12.68 -4.20 0.36
N LEU A 23 12.39 -5.26 1.13
CA LEU A 23 11.04 -5.51 1.63
C LEU A 23 10.60 -4.46 2.65
N ARG A 24 11.54 -3.98 3.48
CA ARG A 24 11.28 -2.90 4.44
C ARG A 24 10.93 -1.60 3.72
N LYS A 25 11.73 -1.20 2.73
CA LYS A 25 11.46 0.00 1.91
C LYS A 25 10.13 -0.08 1.17
N LEU A 26 9.76 -1.27 0.68
CA LEU A 26 8.47 -1.49 0.07
C LEU A 26 7.31 -1.24 1.05
N ALA A 27 7.41 -1.79 2.27
CA ALA A 27 6.42 -1.60 3.32
C ALA A 27 6.32 -0.14 3.77
N GLU A 28 7.45 0.55 3.91
CA GLU A 28 7.52 1.98 4.25
C GLU A 28 6.84 2.84 3.18
N THR A 29 7.12 2.57 1.90
CA THR A 29 6.51 3.30 0.77
C THR A 29 5.00 3.08 0.72
N SER A 30 4.53 1.85 0.96
CA SER A 30 3.10 1.54 1.05
C SER A 30 2.43 2.25 2.24
N ALA A 31 3.09 2.28 3.40
CA ALA A 31 2.59 2.98 4.58
C ALA A 31 2.51 4.49 4.36
N GLU A 32 3.51 5.08 3.68
CA GLU A 32 3.48 6.50 3.29
C GLU A 32 2.26 6.81 2.43
N GLY A 33 2.01 6.02 1.39
CA GLY A 33 0.85 6.25 0.52
C GLY A 33 -0.49 6.05 1.22
N LEU A 34 -0.57 5.10 2.17
CA LEU A 34 -1.76 4.96 3.02
C LEU A 34 -1.99 6.18 3.91
N GLY A 35 -0.92 6.72 4.53
CA GLY A 35 -1.01 7.94 5.33
C GLY A 35 -1.52 9.12 4.51
N ARG A 36 -0.94 9.32 3.32
CA ARG A 36 -1.38 10.36 2.37
C ARG A 36 -2.85 10.18 1.95
N ALA A 37 -3.32 8.95 1.76
CA ALA A 37 -4.72 8.70 1.41
C ALA A 37 -5.69 9.10 2.53
N PHE A 38 -5.34 8.87 3.80
CA PHE A 38 -6.12 9.37 4.92
C PHE A 38 -6.07 10.91 5.02
N ASP A 39 -4.89 11.51 4.86
CA ASP A 39 -4.76 12.97 4.86
C ASP A 39 -5.62 13.59 3.73
N PHE A 40 -5.60 12.99 2.55
CA PHE A 40 -6.43 13.41 1.42
C PHE A 40 -7.92 13.26 1.71
N TYR A 41 -8.35 12.14 2.30
CA TYR A 41 -9.74 11.92 2.70
C TYR A 41 -10.25 13.00 3.67
N TYR A 42 -9.44 13.42 4.64
CA TYR A 42 -9.87 14.39 5.67
C TYR A 42 -9.68 15.85 5.26
N GLN A 43 -8.64 16.19 4.50
CA GLN A 43 -8.27 17.58 4.20
C GLN A 43 -8.53 18.00 2.76
N PHE A 44 -8.80 17.04 1.86
CA PHE A 44 -9.04 17.25 0.44
C PHE A 44 -8.04 18.19 -0.26
N ASN A 45 -6.80 17.73 -0.42
CA ASN A 45 -5.78 18.41 -1.21
C ASN A 45 -5.52 17.64 -2.53
N PRO A 46 -6.02 18.10 -3.69
CA PRO A 46 -5.94 17.36 -4.96
C PRO A 46 -4.52 16.97 -5.39
N LYS A 47 -3.48 17.72 -5.00
CA LYS A 47 -2.08 17.37 -5.30
C LYS A 47 -1.65 16.05 -4.64
N VAL A 48 -2.23 15.74 -3.48
CA VAL A 48 -1.92 14.51 -2.74
C VAL A 48 -2.46 13.28 -3.46
N ALA A 49 -3.55 13.41 -4.22
CA ALA A 49 -4.11 12.30 -4.99
C ALA A 49 -3.13 11.78 -6.05
N GLU A 50 -2.46 12.68 -6.79
CA GLU A 50 -1.46 12.30 -7.79
C GLU A 50 -0.28 11.56 -7.15
N ASP A 51 0.24 12.07 -6.03
CA ASP A 51 1.33 11.44 -5.29
C ASP A 51 1.00 10.00 -4.86
N ILE A 52 -0.25 9.73 -4.45
CA ILE A 52 -0.69 8.38 -4.04
C ILE A 52 -0.66 7.42 -5.23
N TYR A 53 -1.08 7.86 -6.42
CA TYR A 53 -0.97 7.04 -7.64
C TYR A 53 0.48 6.74 -8.01
N VAL A 54 1.38 7.73 -7.92
CA VAL A 54 2.82 7.52 -8.16
C VAL A 54 3.40 6.51 -7.17
N LEU A 55 3.06 6.62 -5.88
CA LEU A 55 3.49 5.67 -4.86
C LEU A 55 2.95 4.25 -5.12
N ARG A 56 1.69 4.12 -5.56
CA ARG A 56 1.08 2.83 -5.93
C ARG A 56 1.88 2.14 -7.04
N GLU A 57 2.16 2.85 -8.13
CA GLU A 57 2.93 2.27 -9.25
C GLU A 57 4.34 1.90 -8.83
N LYS A 58 5.01 2.75 -8.05
CA LYS A 58 6.33 2.45 -7.50
C LYS A 58 6.34 1.17 -6.66
N VAL A 59 5.37 1.01 -5.73
CA VAL A 59 5.24 -0.21 -4.93
C VAL A 59 4.97 -1.42 -5.80
N ARG A 60 4.13 -1.28 -6.84
CA ARG A 60 3.86 -2.37 -7.79
C ARG A 60 5.13 -2.79 -8.51
N GLU A 61 5.88 -1.86 -9.09
CA GLU A 61 7.14 -2.13 -9.78
C GLU A 61 8.21 -2.74 -8.86
N ASP A 62 8.39 -2.19 -7.67
CA ASP A 62 9.36 -2.71 -6.71
C ASP A 62 8.98 -4.10 -6.20
N SER A 63 7.67 -4.41 -6.14
CA SER A 63 7.21 -5.75 -5.79
C SER A 63 7.59 -6.81 -6.84
N LEU A 64 7.63 -6.44 -8.12
CA LEU A 64 8.03 -7.34 -9.21
C LEU A 64 9.52 -7.74 -9.11
N LYS A 65 10.36 -6.86 -8.53
CA LYS A 65 11.78 -7.14 -8.25
C LYS A 65 11.97 -8.12 -7.09
N LEU A 66 10.90 -8.49 -6.40
CA LEU A 66 10.87 -9.47 -5.30
C LEU A 66 10.24 -10.80 -5.73
N LEU A 67 9.98 -11.00 -7.03
CA LEU A 67 9.55 -12.27 -7.60
C LEU A 67 10.67 -13.33 -7.44
N GLY A 68 10.29 -14.55 -7.07
CA GLY A 68 11.22 -15.67 -6.87
C GLY A 68 11.67 -15.90 -5.42
N LEU A 69 11.18 -15.10 -4.47
CA LEU A 69 11.33 -15.38 -3.03
C LEU A 69 10.42 -16.55 -2.58
N ASP A 70 10.61 -17.00 -1.34
CA ASP A 70 9.77 -18.05 -0.77
C ASP A 70 8.27 -17.64 -0.76
N LYS A 71 7.39 -18.65 -0.77
CA LYS A 71 5.94 -18.45 -0.88
C LYS A 71 5.35 -17.52 0.19
N HIS A 72 5.93 -17.46 1.38
CA HIS A 72 5.42 -16.65 2.49
C HIS A 72 5.85 -15.20 2.33
N THR A 73 7.09 -14.97 1.89
CA THR A 73 7.54 -13.63 1.52
C THR A 73 6.75 -13.08 0.34
N VAL A 74 6.49 -13.89 -0.70
CA VAL A 74 5.62 -13.48 -1.82
C VAL A 74 4.22 -13.12 -1.35
N ARG A 75 3.61 -13.93 -0.47
CA ARG A 75 2.30 -13.62 0.11
C ARG A 75 2.33 -12.32 0.92
N PHE A 76 3.37 -12.11 1.72
CA PHE A 76 3.55 -10.90 2.50
C PHE A 76 3.68 -9.66 1.61
N THR A 77 4.49 -9.73 0.56
CA THR A 77 4.62 -8.68 -0.46
C THR A 77 3.28 -8.35 -1.12
N ARG A 78 2.47 -9.36 -1.46
CA ARG A 78 1.13 -9.13 -2.04
C ARG A 78 0.22 -8.33 -1.12
N HIS A 79 0.26 -8.59 0.18
CA HIS A 79 -0.52 -7.83 1.15
C HIS A 79 -0.06 -6.35 1.23
N ILE A 80 1.24 -6.08 1.10
CA ILE A 80 1.76 -4.70 1.02
C ILE A 80 1.22 -3.99 -0.22
N VAL A 81 1.31 -4.64 -1.39
CA VAL A 81 0.79 -4.08 -2.65
C VAL A 81 -0.71 -3.81 -2.54
N LYS A 82 -1.47 -4.73 -1.95
CA LYS A 82 -2.91 -4.57 -1.83
C LYS A 82 -3.31 -3.42 -0.90
N ILE A 83 -2.53 -3.14 0.15
CA ILE A 83 -2.77 -1.98 1.03
C ILE A 83 -2.67 -0.66 0.26
N ILE A 84 -1.65 -0.49 -0.59
CA ILE A 84 -1.51 0.76 -1.36
C ILE A 84 -2.52 0.86 -2.50
N GLU A 85 -2.95 -0.27 -3.09
CA GLU A 85 -4.06 -0.29 -4.04
C GLU A 85 -5.36 0.19 -3.38
N ASP A 86 -5.71 -0.37 -2.22
CA ASP A 86 -6.91 0.04 -1.49
C ASP A 86 -6.82 1.52 -1.02
N ALA A 87 -5.63 2.04 -0.76
CA ALA A 87 -5.41 3.45 -0.43
C ALA A 87 -5.65 4.38 -1.66
N ALA A 88 -5.23 3.95 -2.85
CA ALA A 88 -5.56 4.64 -4.09
C ALA A 88 -7.06 4.60 -4.37
N ASP A 89 -7.73 3.48 -4.10
CA ASP A 89 -9.19 3.35 -4.22
C ASP A 89 -9.92 4.33 -3.28
N LEU A 90 -9.48 4.46 -2.02
CA LEU A 90 -10.00 5.47 -1.10
C LEU A 90 -9.86 6.89 -1.65
N SER A 91 -8.72 7.19 -2.28
CA SER A 91 -8.46 8.50 -2.88
C SER A 91 -9.39 8.76 -4.06
N HIS A 92 -9.61 7.76 -4.91
CA HIS A 92 -10.60 7.85 -5.98
C HIS A 92 -12.01 8.12 -5.45
N LEU A 93 -12.45 7.37 -4.43
CA LEU A 93 -13.76 7.57 -3.80
C LEU A 93 -13.90 8.97 -3.21
N THR A 94 -12.85 9.49 -2.57
CA THR A 94 -12.82 10.84 -2.02
C THR A 94 -13.00 11.91 -3.11
N LEU A 95 -12.31 11.75 -4.26
CA LEU A 95 -12.50 12.64 -5.41
C LEU A 95 -13.95 12.62 -5.90
N MET A 96 -14.55 11.43 -6.03
CA MET A 96 -15.92 11.29 -6.47
C MET A 96 -16.91 11.99 -5.52
N MET A 97 -16.76 11.79 -4.20
CA MET A 97 -17.60 12.45 -3.20
C MET A 97 -17.55 13.98 -3.29
N LYS A 98 -16.43 14.56 -3.74
CA LYS A 98 -16.25 16.01 -3.86
C LYS A 98 -16.59 16.60 -5.23
N LEU A 99 -16.80 15.76 -6.23
CA LEU A 99 -17.35 16.18 -7.52
C LEU A 99 -18.89 16.18 -7.51
N GLU A 100 -19.50 15.46 -6.58
CA GLU A 100 -20.95 15.42 -6.36
C GLU A 100 -21.47 16.55 -5.45
N ASP A 101 -20.59 17.19 -4.67
CA ASP A 101 -20.84 18.40 -3.84
C ASP A 101 -20.78 19.69 -4.70
#